data_AF-A0A9Y2L2V7-F1
#
_entry.id   AF-A0A9Y2L2V7-F1
#
_cell.length_a   1.000
_cell.length_b   1.000
_cell.length_c   1.000
_cell.angle_alpha   90.00
_cell.angle_beta   90.00
_cell.angle_gamma   90.00
#
_symmetry.space_group_name_H-M   'P 1'
#
loop_
_entity.id
_entity.type
_entity.pdbx_description
1 polymer ?
#
loop_
_entity_poly.entity_id
_entity_poly.type
_entity_poly.pdbx_seq_one_letter_code
_entity_poly.pdbx_strand_id
1 'polypeptide(L)'
;MFRTLTAEIWPLPRVTKSRSSCREIAAVFQGSPAEAIGLMPGWLILQIDGDAPTDHALLRSKRNGIDRITFQNPETDEIWSIPAGAWPHGIKVIPCVNDRLIADIKSANADFQALHAIWNHGDWGEFAKLRGAFESAVLPFGASLVDRFINPARRQARIFASDDIGNMILLALSYKALGLNDLAQKAIETAEHHREKQGIERMPSQYFGLIWFIDILIKLGIGATDEALEMAETAVAGYPELNGLRRLYASVANREGLILWSPLLGKRFPFDYRLPQHDPFDTWPGGPPVSLPDTLATLQDGQFLLVYCLGEYRTNGPFQQELENLIALHQLAPDRIAEVHVITAYDQDPDDSFWRHSNQIEDQLKSASVPFRVLFDATDAAVAQLKVDAFPSLYILNRDGIVLSVEGLAEEDGYWQAIGRNQDPAFLQSDPAS
;
A
#
# COMPACT_ATOMS: atom_id res chain seq x y z
N MET A 1 -3.34 -29.35 -2.23
CA MET A 1 -2.40 -29.81 -3.28
C MET A 1 -1.60 -28.58 -3.71
N PHE A 2 -0.29 -28.55 -3.46
CA PHE A 2 0.53 -27.39 -3.84
C PHE A 2 0.65 -27.36 -5.36
N ARG A 3 0.31 -26.22 -5.96
CA ARG A 3 0.51 -26.00 -7.40
C ARG A 3 2.00 -25.84 -7.64
N THR A 4 2.49 -26.30 -8.79
CA THR A 4 3.90 -26.18 -9.16
C THR A 4 4.05 -25.20 -10.30
N LEU A 5 5.14 -24.43 -10.29
CA LEU A 5 5.55 -23.63 -11.44
C LEU A 5 5.85 -24.56 -12.63
N THR A 6 5.38 -24.18 -13.81
CA THR A 6 5.65 -24.86 -15.08
C THR A 6 6.46 -23.93 -15.97
N ALA A 7 7.61 -24.38 -16.45
CA ALA A 7 8.43 -23.59 -17.36
C ALA A 7 7.69 -23.39 -18.70
N GLU A 8 7.70 -22.17 -19.22
CA GLU A 8 7.16 -21.83 -20.54
C GLU A 8 8.26 -21.28 -21.45
N ILE A 9 8.10 -21.47 -22.76
CA ILE A 9 8.97 -20.87 -23.77
C ILE A 9 8.14 -19.86 -24.55
N TRP A 10 8.46 -18.57 -24.42
CA TRP A 10 7.81 -17.52 -25.20
C TRP A 10 8.76 -16.92 -26.23
N PRO A 11 8.26 -16.59 -27.43
CA PRO A 11 9.06 -15.87 -28.41
C PRO A 11 9.34 -14.45 -27.91
N LEU A 12 10.55 -13.94 -28.15
CA LEU A 12 11.01 -12.62 -27.69
C LEU A 12 10.00 -11.48 -27.95
N PRO A 13 9.36 -11.36 -29.14
CA PRO A 13 8.35 -10.32 -29.37
C PRO A 13 7.17 -10.35 -28.38
N ARG A 14 6.76 -11.53 -27.93
CA ARG A 14 5.70 -11.68 -26.92
C ARG A 14 6.18 -11.22 -25.55
N VAL A 15 7.40 -11.59 -25.16
CA VAL A 15 8.02 -11.17 -23.89
C VAL A 15 8.15 -9.64 -23.85
N THR A 16 8.69 -9.04 -24.90
CA THR A 16 8.82 -7.58 -25.02
C THR A 16 7.46 -6.88 -24.91
N LYS A 17 6.44 -7.39 -25.61
CA LYS A 17 5.08 -6.86 -25.53
C LYS A 17 4.49 -6.98 -24.12
N SER A 18 4.73 -8.08 -23.41
CA SER A 18 4.21 -8.24 -22.04
C SER A 18 4.97 -7.38 -21.02
N ARG A 19 6.30 -7.24 -21.16
CA ARG A 19 7.11 -6.36 -20.31
C ARG A 19 6.66 -4.90 -20.36
N SER A 20 6.10 -4.44 -21.49
CA SER A 20 5.61 -3.05 -21.60
C SER A 20 4.43 -2.72 -20.68
N SER A 21 3.79 -3.72 -20.07
CA SER A 21 2.63 -3.54 -19.17
C SER A 21 2.65 -4.48 -17.97
N CYS A 22 3.81 -5.03 -17.62
CA CYS A 22 3.98 -5.95 -16.50
C CYS A 22 3.85 -5.26 -15.14
N ARG A 23 3.68 -6.08 -14.10
CA ARG A 23 3.79 -5.70 -12.68
C ARG A 23 4.94 -6.46 -12.03
N GLU A 24 5.41 -5.96 -10.89
CA GLU A 24 6.50 -6.58 -10.14
C GLU A 24 5.99 -7.16 -8.83
N ILE A 25 6.55 -8.31 -8.46
CA ILE A 25 6.40 -8.88 -7.12
C ILE A 25 7.39 -8.14 -6.22
N ALA A 26 6.87 -7.17 -5.47
CA ALA A 26 7.63 -6.35 -4.54
C ALA A 26 8.08 -7.17 -3.30
N ALA A 27 7.23 -8.07 -2.84
CA ALA A 27 7.52 -8.92 -1.69
C ALA A 27 6.85 -10.28 -1.83
N VAL A 28 7.48 -11.29 -1.23
CA VAL A 28 6.91 -12.61 -1.00
C VAL A 28 6.99 -12.88 0.49
N PHE A 29 5.85 -13.16 1.11
CA PHE A 29 5.79 -13.33 2.56
C PHE A 29 6.17 -14.76 2.98
N GLN A 30 6.93 -14.87 4.04
CA GLN A 30 7.35 -16.16 4.60
C GLN A 30 6.14 -17.00 5.07
N GLY A 31 6.18 -18.30 4.82
CA GLY A 31 5.13 -19.25 5.16
C GLY A 31 3.89 -19.18 4.26
N SER A 32 3.93 -18.37 3.21
CA SER A 32 2.78 -18.17 2.32
C SER A 32 2.71 -19.20 1.18
N PRO A 33 1.52 -19.38 0.55
CA PRO A 33 1.39 -20.17 -0.66
C PRO A 33 2.34 -19.74 -1.78
N ALA A 34 2.59 -18.43 -1.93
CA ALA A 34 3.52 -17.90 -2.92
C ALA A 34 4.97 -18.33 -2.69
N GLU A 35 5.45 -18.29 -1.45
CA GLU A 35 6.77 -18.79 -1.08
C GLU A 35 6.89 -20.29 -1.34
N ALA A 36 5.86 -21.06 -0.94
CA ALA A 36 5.84 -22.51 -1.09
C ALA A 36 5.95 -23.00 -2.55
N ILE A 37 5.52 -22.17 -3.52
CA ILE A 37 5.65 -22.48 -4.95
C ILE A 37 6.91 -21.88 -5.59
N GLY A 38 7.74 -21.16 -4.82
CA GLY A 38 9.02 -20.62 -5.27
C GLY A 38 8.96 -19.27 -5.98
N LEU A 39 7.90 -18.48 -5.80
CA LEU A 39 7.91 -17.09 -6.26
C LEU A 39 8.93 -16.29 -5.44
N MET A 40 9.55 -15.29 -6.08
CA MET A 40 10.56 -14.44 -5.44
C MET A 40 10.27 -12.96 -5.68
N PRO A 41 10.70 -12.06 -4.75
CA PRO A 41 10.73 -10.63 -5.00
C PRO A 41 11.52 -10.29 -6.29
N GLY A 42 11.12 -9.21 -6.98
CA GLY A 42 11.70 -8.77 -8.26
C GLY A 42 11.18 -9.53 -9.49
N TRP A 43 10.45 -10.63 -9.33
CA TRP A 43 9.83 -11.32 -10.47
C TRP A 43 8.72 -10.48 -11.10
N LEU A 44 8.59 -10.58 -12.42
CA LEU A 44 7.61 -9.82 -13.18
C LEU A 44 6.37 -10.66 -13.46
N ILE A 45 5.19 -10.17 -13.12
CA ILE A 45 3.91 -10.70 -13.61
C ILE A 45 3.74 -10.20 -15.06
N LEU A 46 3.79 -11.11 -16.03
CA LEU A 46 3.68 -10.78 -17.44
C LEU A 46 2.22 -10.77 -17.92
N GLN A 47 1.42 -11.75 -17.48
CA GLN A 47 0.03 -11.91 -17.86
C GLN A 47 -0.80 -12.58 -16.75
N ILE A 48 -2.07 -12.20 -16.66
CA ILE A 48 -3.09 -12.85 -15.84
C ILE A 48 -4.25 -13.23 -16.77
N ASP A 49 -4.54 -14.52 -16.85
CA ASP A 49 -5.58 -15.10 -17.72
C ASP A 49 -5.44 -14.69 -19.21
N GLY A 50 -4.20 -14.45 -19.65
CA GLY A 50 -3.87 -14.03 -21.02
C GLY A 50 -3.89 -12.52 -21.25
N ASP A 51 -4.34 -11.73 -20.28
CA ASP A 51 -4.40 -10.27 -20.33
C ASP A 51 -3.26 -9.60 -19.56
N ALA A 52 -3.09 -8.29 -19.73
CA ALA A 52 -2.15 -7.50 -18.95
C ALA A 52 -2.56 -7.45 -17.46
N PRO A 53 -1.60 -7.48 -16.52
CA PRO A 53 -1.86 -7.43 -15.08
C PRO A 53 -2.28 -6.03 -14.60
N THR A 54 -3.50 -5.61 -14.94
CA THR A 54 -4.12 -4.38 -14.43
C THR A 54 -4.62 -4.55 -12.99
N ASP A 55 -4.91 -3.47 -12.28
CA ASP A 55 -5.44 -3.55 -10.90
C ASP A 55 -6.78 -4.29 -10.87
N HIS A 56 -7.63 -4.08 -11.88
CA HIS A 56 -8.85 -4.85 -12.06
C HIS A 56 -8.59 -6.34 -12.27
N ALA A 57 -7.57 -6.72 -13.06
CA ALA A 57 -7.21 -8.12 -13.24
C ALA A 57 -6.72 -8.74 -11.92
N LEU A 58 -5.88 -8.04 -11.17
CA LEU A 58 -5.40 -8.47 -9.85
C LEU A 58 -6.55 -8.68 -8.87
N LEU A 59 -7.43 -7.68 -8.69
CA LEU A 59 -8.60 -7.75 -7.80
C LEU A 59 -9.52 -8.91 -8.18
N ARG A 60 -9.86 -9.04 -9.46
CA ARG A 60 -10.69 -10.13 -9.97
C ARG A 60 -10.05 -11.50 -9.67
N SER A 61 -8.75 -11.62 -9.87
CA SER A 61 -8.02 -12.87 -9.68
C SER A 61 -7.83 -13.26 -8.22
N LYS A 62 -7.65 -12.29 -7.32
CA LYS A 62 -7.68 -12.53 -5.86
C LYS A 62 -9.03 -13.10 -5.41
N ARG A 63 -10.13 -12.57 -5.96
CA ARG A 63 -11.50 -12.97 -5.59
C ARG A 63 -11.96 -14.29 -6.22
N ASN A 64 -11.74 -14.46 -7.51
CA ASN A 64 -12.34 -15.56 -8.28
C ASN A 64 -11.35 -16.68 -8.59
N GLY A 65 -10.07 -16.51 -8.22
CA GLY A 65 -8.99 -17.35 -8.69
C GLY A 65 -8.54 -16.97 -10.11
N ILE A 66 -7.72 -17.83 -10.68
CA ILE A 66 -7.03 -17.66 -11.95
C ILE A 66 -7.22 -18.90 -12.81
N ASP A 67 -7.22 -18.71 -14.12
CA ASP A 67 -7.01 -19.78 -15.09
C ASP A 67 -5.50 -19.99 -15.32
N ARG A 68 -4.75 -18.90 -15.38
CA ARG A 68 -3.28 -18.93 -15.49
C ARG A 68 -2.65 -17.58 -15.15
N ILE A 69 -1.56 -17.59 -14.38
CA ILE A 69 -0.63 -16.45 -14.31
C ILE A 69 0.69 -16.84 -14.94
N THR A 70 1.29 -15.92 -15.69
CA THR A 70 2.65 -16.06 -16.20
C THR A 70 3.58 -15.04 -15.55
N PHE A 71 4.70 -15.54 -15.06
CA PHE A 71 5.77 -14.79 -14.43
C PHE A 71 7.04 -14.86 -15.27
N GLN A 72 7.93 -13.91 -15.04
CA GLN A 72 9.29 -13.95 -15.54
C GLN A 72 10.28 -13.65 -14.43
N ASN A 73 11.33 -14.45 -14.35
CA ASN A 73 12.53 -14.10 -13.60
C ASN A 73 13.40 -13.18 -14.46
N PRO A 74 13.56 -11.88 -14.12
CA PRO A 74 14.36 -10.97 -14.93
C PRO A 74 15.87 -11.28 -14.90
N GLU A 75 16.38 -12.04 -13.92
CA GLU A 75 17.80 -12.38 -13.81
C GLU A 75 18.20 -13.50 -14.78
N THR A 76 17.31 -14.48 -14.97
CA THR A 76 17.56 -15.65 -15.83
C THR A 76 16.82 -15.59 -17.17
N ASP A 77 15.93 -14.59 -17.35
CA ASP A 77 14.95 -14.48 -18.43
C ASP A 77 13.96 -15.66 -18.53
N GLU A 78 13.97 -16.58 -17.56
CA GLU A 78 13.08 -17.74 -17.53
C GLU A 78 11.62 -17.33 -17.31
N ILE A 79 10.71 -18.04 -17.98
CA ILE A 79 9.28 -17.79 -17.91
C ILE A 79 8.62 -18.98 -17.24
N TRP A 80 7.77 -18.67 -16.26
CA TRP A 80 7.09 -19.65 -15.45
C TRP A 80 5.60 -19.37 -15.46
N SER A 81 4.77 -20.39 -15.40
CA SER A 81 3.34 -20.23 -15.18
C SER A 81 2.84 -21.10 -14.05
N ILE A 82 1.75 -20.64 -13.44
CA ILE A 82 0.95 -21.47 -12.53
C ILE A 82 -0.38 -21.79 -13.20
N PRO A 83 -0.85 -23.05 -13.12
CA PRO A 83 -2.13 -23.46 -13.67
C PRO A 83 -3.30 -22.94 -12.83
N ALA A 84 -4.50 -23.18 -13.36
CA ALA A 84 -5.76 -22.72 -12.77
C ALA A 84 -5.90 -23.07 -11.28
N GLY A 85 -6.51 -22.17 -10.52
CA GLY A 85 -6.77 -22.34 -9.08
C GLY A 85 -6.88 -21.00 -8.36
N ALA A 86 -6.72 -20.99 -7.04
CA ALA A 86 -6.78 -19.77 -6.23
C ALA A 86 -5.69 -18.75 -6.61
N TRP A 87 -5.77 -17.50 -6.16
CA TRP A 87 -4.64 -16.59 -6.26
C TRP A 87 -3.43 -17.13 -5.44
N PRO A 88 -2.17 -16.99 -5.89
CA PRO A 88 -1.00 -17.32 -5.07
C PRO A 88 -0.81 -16.26 -3.97
N HIS A 89 -1.68 -16.28 -2.96
CA HIS A 89 -1.62 -15.38 -1.80
C HIS A 89 -0.24 -15.37 -1.15
N GLY A 90 0.13 -14.25 -0.54
CA GLY A 90 1.47 -14.02 -0.02
C GLY A 90 2.40 -13.23 -0.91
N ILE A 91 1.88 -12.50 -1.89
CA ILE A 91 2.67 -11.57 -2.70
C ILE A 91 2.15 -10.15 -2.61
N LYS A 92 3.07 -9.19 -2.52
CA LYS A 92 2.80 -7.77 -2.72
C LYS A 92 3.13 -7.41 -4.16
N VAL A 93 2.19 -6.82 -4.88
CA VAL A 93 2.35 -6.51 -6.31
C VAL A 93 2.38 -4.99 -6.48
N ILE A 94 3.40 -4.49 -7.17
CA ILE A 94 3.55 -3.05 -7.47
C ILE A 94 3.61 -2.79 -8.97
N PRO A 95 3.29 -1.56 -9.42
CA PRO A 95 3.58 -1.15 -10.80
C PRO A 95 5.09 -1.21 -11.11
N CYS A 96 5.44 -1.54 -12.35
CA CYS A 96 6.81 -1.41 -12.84
C CYS A 96 7.01 -0.08 -13.59
N VAL A 97 8.25 0.41 -13.63
CA VAL A 97 8.67 1.42 -14.61
C VAL A 97 8.81 0.76 -15.99
N ASN A 98 7.75 0.84 -16.79
CA ASN A 98 7.66 0.25 -18.12
C ASN A 98 7.22 1.27 -19.19
N ASP A 99 7.22 0.85 -20.46
CA ASP A 99 6.87 1.71 -21.60
C ASP A 99 5.44 2.27 -21.51
N ARG A 100 4.50 1.52 -20.93
CA ARG A 100 3.13 1.99 -20.71
C ARG A 100 3.09 3.13 -19.70
N LEU A 101 3.73 2.98 -18.54
CA LEU A 101 3.82 4.06 -17.55
C LEU A 101 4.49 5.31 -18.14
N ILE A 102 5.56 5.14 -18.92
CA ILE A 102 6.22 6.24 -19.62
C ILE A 102 5.27 6.96 -20.59
N ALA A 103 4.45 6.21 -21.32
CA ALA A 103 3.45 6.78 -22.24
C ALA A 103 2.31 7.47 -21.48
N ASP A 104 1.86 6.90 -20.38
CA ASP A 104 0.79 7.45 -19.53
C ASP A 104 1.24 8.78 -18.90
N ILE A 105 2.48 8.88 -18.41
CA ILE A 105 3.05 10.15 -17.90
C ILE A 105 3.08 11.21 -18.99
N LYS A 106 3.61 10.87 -20.18
CA LYS A 106 3.71 11.82 -21.31
C LYS A 106 2.36 12.31 -21.81
N SER A 107 1.30 11.54 -21.59
CA SER A 107 -0.06 11.87 -22.00
C SER A 107 -0.92 12.42 -20.87
N ALA A 108 -0.33 12.71 -19.70
CA ALA A 108 -1.02 13.17 -18.49
C ALA A 108 -2.14 12.21 -18.01
N ASN A 109 -1.99 10.92 -18.28
CA ASN A 109 -2.92 9.85 -17.87
C ASN A 109 -2.32 8.93 -16.80
N ALA A 110 -1.12 9.23 -16.30
CA ALA A 110 -0.48 8.42 -15.28
C ALA A 110 -1.28 8.45 -13.98
N ASP A 111 -1.50 7.27 -13.40
CA ASP A 111 -2.02 7.15 -12.05
C ASP A 111 -0.95 7.56 -11.04
N PHE A 112 -1.23 8.65 -10.32
CA PHE A 112 -0.35 9.19 -9.32
C PHE A 112 -0.16 8.23 -8.12
N GLN A 113 -1.18 7.42 -7.78
CA GLN A 113 -1.06 6.41 -6.73
C GLN A 113 -0.10 5.30 -7.13
N ALA A 114 -0.10 4.89 -8.41
CA ALA A 114 0.86 3.94 -8.93
C ALA A 114 2.31 4.44 -8.80
N LEU A 115 2.57 5.72 -9.08
CA LEU A 115 3.91 6.32 -8.90
C LEU A 115 4.33 6.34 -7.44
N HIS A 116 3.40 6.67 -6.53
CA HIS A 116 3.68 6.60 -5.09
C HIS A 116 3.93 5.19 -4.59
N ALA A 117 3.26 4.17 -5.13
CA ALA A 117 3.50 2.78 -4.76
C ALA A 117 4.95 2.36 -5.07
N ILE A 118 5.48 2.75 -6.23
CA ILE A 118 6.89 2.49 -6.61
C ILE A 118 7.84 3.16 -5.61
N TRP A 119 7.63 4.44 -5.31
CA TRP A 119 8.45 5.15 -4.34
C TRP A 119 8.37 4.55 -2.93
N ASN A 120 7.16 4.28 -2.43
CA ASN A 120 6.93 3.74 -1.10
C ASN A 120 7.51 2.33 -0.91
N HIS A 121 7.67 1.57 -1.99
CA HIS A 121 8.34 0.27 -1.92
C HIS A 121 9.85 0.41 -1.67
N GLY A 122 10.48 1.48 -2.15
CA GLY A 122 11.92 1.69 -2.07
C GLY A 122 12.62 1.73 -3.43
N ASP A 123 11.89 1.51 -4.53
CA ASP A 123 12.45 1.49 -5.90
C ASP A 123 12.57 2.88 -6.51
N TRP A 124 12.79 3.89 -5.68
CA TRP A 124 12.87 5.28 -6.13
C TRP A 124 14.02 5.51 -7.13
N GLY A 125 15.05 4.64 -7.16
CA GLY A 125 16.10 4.66 -8.17
C GLY A 125 15.59 4.44 -9.60
N GLU A 126 14.49 3.70 -9.76
CA GLU A 126 13.87 3.44 -11.07
C GLU A 126 13.29 4.71 -11.71
N PHE A 127 13.02 5.76 -10.92
CA PHE A 127 12.59 7.06 -11.43
C PHE A 127 13.63 7.71 -12.35
N ALA A 128 14.90 7.30 -12.30
CA ALA A 128 15.91 7.70 -13.28
C ALA A 128 15.45 7.48 -14.74
N LYS A 129 14.73 6.38 -14.99
CA LYS A 129 14.18 6.03 -16.31
C LYS A 129 13.01 6.93 -16.72
N LEU A 130 12.33 7.56 -15.75
CA LEU A 130 11.15 8.40 -15.96
C LEU A 130 11.47 9.88 -16.25
N ARG A 131 12.73 10.33 -16.07
CA ARG A 131 13.13 11.74 -16.31
C ARG A 131 12.57 12.30 -17.61
N GLY A 132 12.80 11.61 -18.73
CA GLY A 132 12.39 12.11 -20.05
C GLY A 132 10.86 12.19 -20.22
N ALA A 133 10.11 11.36 -19.51
CA ALA A 133 8.65 11.40 -19.49
C ALA A 133 8.16 12.61 -18.69
N PHE A 134 8.66 12.81 -17.46
CA PHE A 134 8.29 13.97 -16.65
C PHE A 134 8.71 15.30 -17.25
N GLU A 135 9.93 15.39 -17.82
CA GLU A 135 10.36 16.59 -18.54
C GLU A 135 9.43 16.92 -19.71
N SER A 136 8.81 15.91 -20.33
CA SER A 136 7.84 16.11 -21.41
C SER A 136 6.45 16.49 -20.88
N ALA A 137 6.04 15.93 -19.74
CA ALA A 137 4.75 16.21 -19.10
C ALA A 137 4.66 17.65 -18.57
N VAL A 138 5.75 18.20 -18.01
CA VAL A 138 5.79 19.58 -17.51
C VAL A 138 5.93 20.64 -18.61
N LEU A 139 6.15 20.24 -19.86
CA LEU A 139 6.23 21.16 -21.00
C LEU A 139 4.82 21.49 -21.55
N PRO A 140 4.59 22.73 -22.04
CA PRO A 140 3.30 23.11 -22.62
C PRO A 140 2.86 22.19 -23.78
N PHE A 141 1.55 21.95 -23.88
CA PHE A 141 0.96 21.09 -24.91
C PHE A 141 1.40 21.52 -26.33
N GLY A 142 1.98 20.59 -27.09
CA GLY A 142 2.49 20.82 -28.45
C GLY A 142 3.97 21.25 -28.55
N ALA A 143 4.64 21.55 -27.43
CA ALA A 143 6.07 21.90 -27.43
C ALA A 143 6.99 20.68 -27.64
N SER A 144 6.56 19.47 -27.22
CA SER A 144 7.39 18.26 -27.20
C SER A 144 7.95 17.81 -28.56
N LEU A 145 7.26 18.11 -29.67
CA LEU A 145 7.72 17.79 -31.03
C LEU A 145 8.74 18.80 -31.58
N VAL A 146 8.68 20.06 -31.14
CA VAL A 146 9.57 21.15 -31.57
C VAL A 146 10.80 21.25 -30.66
N ASP A 147 10.67 20.85 -29.39
CA ASP A 147 11.70 21.01 -28.36
C ASP A 147 12.96 20.16 -28.59
N ARG A 148 12.89 19.09 -29.41
CA ARG A 148 14.09 18.34 -29.85
C ARG A 148 15.08 19.21 -30.64
N PHE A 149 14.63 20.33 -31.20
CA PHE A 149 15.44 21.28 -31.95
C PHE A 149 15.76 22.56 -31.16
N ILE A 150 15.35 22.64 -29.89
CA ILE A 150 15.61 23.79 -29.02
C ILE A 150 16.91 23.57 -28.25
N ASN A 151 17.68 24.66 -28.09
CA ASN A 151 18.87 24.66 -27.24
C ASN A 151 18.53 24.14 -25.82
N PRO A 152 19.32 23.20 -25.26
CA PRO A 152 19.13 22.63 -23.93
C PRO A 152 18.82 23.66 -22.83
N ALA A 153 19.50 24.81 -22.80
CA ALA A 153 19.28 25.85 -21.80
C ALA A 153 17.87 26.46 -21.87
N ARG A 154 17.34 26.67 -23.09
CA ARG A 154 15.98 27.18 -23.28
C ARG A 154 14.93 26.14 -22.91
N ARG A 155 15.18 24.87 -23.24
CA ARG A 155 14.30 23.77 -22.84
C ARG A 155 14.21 23.67 -21.32
N GLN A 156 15.35 23.73 -20.64
CA GLN A 156 15.41 23.70 -19.20
C GLN A 156 14.68 24.90 -18.55
N ALA A 157 14.86 26.11 -19.09
CA ALA A 157 14.12 27.28 -18.61
C ALA A 157 12.59 27.13 -18.75
N ARG A 158 12.12 26.45 -19.80
CA ARG A 158 10.69 26.16 -19.99
C ARG A 158 10.17 25.12 -19.01
N ILE A 159 10.95 24.07 -18.76
CA ILE A 159 10.62 23.05 -17.73
C ILE A 159 10.38 23.76 -16.40
N PHE A 160 11.31 24.58 -15.94
CA PHE A 160 11.20 25.31 -14.67
C PHE A 160 10.25 26.53 -14.70
N ALA A 161 9.53 26.75 -15.79
CA ALA A 161 8.45 27.73 -15.87
C ALA A 161 7.05 27.06 -15.78
N SER A 162 7.01 25.74 -15.68
CA SER A 162 5.77 24.96 -15.55
C SER A 162 5.09 25.22 -14.21
N ASP A 163 3.76 25.27 -14.23
CA ASP A 163 2.89 25.38 -13.05
C ASP A 163 2.38 24.01 -12.56
N ASP A 164 2.80 22.91 -13.20
CA ASP A 164 2.48 21.54 -12.79
C ASP A 164 3.37 21.11 -11.60
N ILE A 165 2.93 21.50 -10.40
CA ILE A 165 3.60 21.23 -9.14
C ILE A 165 3.86 19.73 -8.95
N GLY A 166 2.88 18.88 -9.28
CA GLY A 166 2.97 17.45 -8.98
C GLY A 166 4.00 16.73 -9.83
N ASN A 167 3.98 16.94 -11.16
CA ASN A 167 5.01 16.40 -12.03
C ASN A 167 6.39 17.04 -11.79
N MET A 168 6.45 18.28 -11.30
CA MET A 168 7.72 18.92 -10.92
C MET A 168 8.40 18.21 -9.74
N ILE A 169 7.64 17.82 -8.71
CA ILE A 169 8.19 17.08 -7.56
C ILE A 169 8.66 15.68 -7.98
N LEU A 170 7.90 14.98 -8.84
CA LEU A 170 8.31 13.66 -9.37
C LEU A 170 9.53 13.77 -10.31
N LEU A 171 9.64 14.87 -11.05
CA LEU A 171 10.83 15.20 -11.83
C LEU A 171 12.05 15.44 -10.93
N ALA A 172 11.86 16.09 -9.78
CA ALA A 172 12.92 16.26 -8.78
C ALA A 172 13.45 14.90 -8.29
N LEU A 173 12.57 13.94 -7.99
CA LEU A 173 12.98 12.58 -7.63
C LEU A 173 13.77 11.92 -8.77
N SER A 174 13.34 12.09 -10.02
CA SER A 174 14.02 11.54 -11.20
C SER A 174 15.42 12.14 -11.39
N TYR A 175 15.58 13.45 -11.16
CA TYR A 175 16.89 14.11 -11.16
C TYR A 175 17.77 13.59 -10.02
N LYS A 176 17.20 13.42 -8.83
CA LYS A 176 17.93 12.89 -7.69
C LYS A 176 18.41 11.45 -7.93
N ALA A 177 17.58 10.58 -8.49
CA ALA A 177 17.94 9.22 -8.89
C ALA A 177 19.11 9.16 -9.89
N LEU A 178 19.31 10.23 -10.68
CA LEU A 178 20.43 10.37 -11.61
C LEU A 178 21.66 11.08 -11.01
N GLY A 179 21.63 11.45 -9.73
CA GLY A 179 22.70 12.21 -9.07
C GLY A 179 22.75 13.70 -9.45
N LEU A 180 21.71 14.23 -10.09
CA LEU A 180 21.63 15.63 -10.53
C LEU A 180 21.04 16.51 -9.42
N ASN A 181 21.74 16.58 -8.27
CA ASN A 181 21.23 17.23 -7.05
C ASN A 181 20.81 18.69 -7.27
N ASP A 182 21.58 19.49 -8.01
CA ASP A 182 21.24 20.90 -8.29
C ASP A 182 19.91 21.05 -9.04
N LEU A 183 19.61 20.11 -9.95
CA LEU A 183 18.36 20.12 -10.70
C LEU A 183 17.20 19.59 -9.88
N ALA A 184 17.45 18.63 -9.00
CA ALA A 184 16.46 18.16 -8.05
C ALA A 184 16.02 19.29 -7.11
N GLN A 185 16.99 20.01 -6.51
CA GLN A 185 16.74 21.16 -5.65
C GLN A 185 15.95 22.25 -6.39
N LYS A 186 16.39 22.62 -7.58
CA LYS A 186 15.71 23.64 -8.39
C LYS A 186 14.27 23.25 -8.76
N ALA A 187 14.01 21.96 -9.00
CA ALA A 187 12.67 21.47 -9.27
C ALA A 187 11.77 21.60 -8.02
N ILE A 188 12.27 21.26 -6.83
CA ILE A 188 11.55 21.46 -5.55
C ILE A 188 11.25 22.95 -5.33
N GLU A 189 12.25 23.81 -5.42
CA GLU A 189 12.08 25.26 -5.25
C GLU A 189 11.05 25.85 -6.24
N THR A 190 11.05 25.35 -7.48
CA THR A 190 10.07 25.75 -8.49
C THR A 190 8.66 25.30 -8.08
N ALA A 191 8.50 24.04 -7.67
CA ALA A 191 7.22 23.49 -7.24
C ALA A 191 6.66 24.27 -6.04
N GLU A 192 7.49 24.56 -5.04
CA GLU A 192 7.11 25.33 -3.85
C GLU A 192 6.76 26.79 -4.18
N HIS A 193 7.56 27.46 -5.01
CA HIS A 193 7.26 28.82 -5.45
C HIS A 193 5.89 28.90 -6.16
N HIS A 194 5.60 27.95 -7.04
CA HIS A 194 4.30 27.89 -7.73
C HIS A 194 3.15 27.55 -6.77
N ARG A 195 3.36 26.65 -5.80
CA ARG A 195 2.38 26.34 -4.75
C ARG A 195 2.00 27.58 -3.94
N GLU A 196 3.00 28.33 -3.47
CA GLU A 196 2.81 29.56 -2.70
C GLU A 196 2.11 30.64 -3.53
N LYS A 197 2.55 30.84 -4.78
CA LYS A 197 1.96 31.81 -5.70
C LYS A 197 0.49 31.50 -6.02
N GLN A 198 0.13 30.23 -6.08
CA GLN A 198 -1.25 29.78 -6.30
C GLN A 198 -2.11 29.80 -5.01
N GLY A 199 -1.52 30.12 -3.85
CA GLY A 199 -2.23 30.11 -2.57
C GLY A 199 -2.64 28.70 -2.11
N ILE A 200 -1.94 27.66 -2.58
CA ILE A 200 -2.23 26.27 -2.20
C ILE A 200 -1.65 26.01 -0.82
N GLU A 201 -2.47 26.18 0.21
CA GLU A 201 -2.09 25.94 1.61
C GLU A 201 -2.05 24.45 1.98
N ARG A 202 -2.82 23.61 1.28
CA ARG A 202 -2.91 22.16 1.55
C ARG A 202 -2.61 21.36 0.29
N MET A 203 -1.73 20.39 0.43
CA MET A 203 -1.48 19.33 -0.56
C MET A 203 -1.60 17.96 0.12
N PRO A 204 -1.87 16.89 -0.64
CA PRO A 204 -1.80 15.53 -0.12
C PRO A 204 -0.45 15.27 0.58
N SER A 205 -0.48 14.56 1.71
CA SER A 205 0.72 14.31 2.54
C SER A 205 1.85 13.67 1.77
N GLN A 206 1.52 12.86 0.75
CA GLN A 206 2.49 12.19 -0.11
C GLN A 206 3.40 13.17 -0.87
N TYR A 207 2.92 14.38 -1.21
CA TYR A 207 3.76 15.38 -1.87
C TYR A 207 4.80 15.97 -0.92
N PHE A 208 4.37 16.37 0.28
CA PHE A 208 5.29 16.89 1.29
C PHE A 208 6.29 15.82 1.71
N GLY A 209 5.82 14.59 1.94
CA GLY A 209 6.71 13.49 2.26
C GLY A 209 7.74 13.19 1.16
N LEU A 210 7.36 13.35 -0.11
CA LEU A 210 8.29 13.19 -1.22
C LEU A 210 9.34 14.30 -1.29
N ILE A 211 8.97 15.55 -0.99
CA ILE A 211 9.93 16.67 -0.87
C ILE A 211 10.94 16.38 0.24
N TRP A 212 10.46 16.05 1.45
CA TRP A 212 11.31 15.66 2.57
C TRP A 212 12.26 14.52 2.21
N PHE A 213 11.73 13.49 1.56
CA PHE A 213 12.51 12.34 1.11
C PHE A 213 13.66 12.76 0.18
N ILE A 214 13.39 13.62 -0.81
CA ILE A 214 14.41 14.08 -1.75
C ILE A 214 15.45 14.95 -1.05
N ASP A 215 15.03 15.87 -0.19
CA ASP A 215 15.94 16.75 0.56
C ASP A 215 16.87 15.96 1.47
N ILE A 216 16.35 14.98 2.21
CA ILE A 216 17.15 14.07 3.04
C ILE A 216 18.19 13.34 2.16
N LEU A 217 17.79 12.81 1.00
CA LEU A 217 18.72 12.17 0.07
C LEU A 217 19.78 13.15 -0.47
N ILE A 218 19.45 14.43 -0.68
CA ILE A 218 20.40 15.47 -1.09
C ILE A 218 21.42 15.70 0.03
N LYS A 219 20.97 15.84 1.29
CA LYS A 219 21.83 15.99 2.48
C LYS A 219 22.78 14.81 2.68
N LEU A 220 22.27 13.59 2.56
CA LEU A 220 23.10 12.38 2.59
C LEU A 220 24.16 12.40 1.46
N GLY A 221 23.78 12.85 0.27
CA GLY A 221 24.67 12.94 -0.89
C GLY A 221 25.84 13.92 -0.72
N ILE A 222 25.73 14.91 0.17
CA ILE A 222 26.81 15.85 0.50
C ILE A 222 27.52 15.51 1.83
N GLY A 223 27.19 14.37 2.45
CA GLY A 223 27.80 13.92 3.71
C GLY A 223 27.27 14.60 4.96
N ALA A 224 26.14 15.31 4.89
CA ALA A 224 25.50 15.95 6.04
C ALA A 224 24.60 14.96 6.80
N THR A 225 25.20 13.88 7.32
CA THR A 225 24.45 12.74 7.90
C THR A 225 23.64 13.12 9.15
N ASP A 226 24.18 13.93 10.05
CA ASP A 226 23.47 14.32 11.29
C ASP A 226 22.23 15.17 10.98
N GLU A 227 22.36 16.13 10.04
CA GLU A 227 21.23 16.94 9.56
C GLU A 227 20.21 16.06 8.84
N ALA A 228 20.65 15.13 8.00
CA ALA A 228 19.77 14.19 7.32
C ALA A 228 18.98 13.30 8.31
N LEU A 229 19.61 12.89 9.42
CA LEU A 229 18.95 12.12 10.47
C LEU A 229 17.87 12.95 11.18
N GLU A 230 18.18 14.18 11.60
CA GLU A 230 17.21 15.08 12.24
C GLU A 230 16.01 15.38 11.31
N MET A 231 16.29 15.61 10.03
CA MET A 231 15.26 15.78 9.00
C MET A 231 14.41 14.52 8.82
N ALA A 232 15.03 13.34 8.79
CA ALA A 232 14.32 12.08 8.67
C ALA A 232 13.43 11.78 9.88
N GLU A 233 13.88 12.09 11.10
CA GLU A 233 13.08 11.98 12.33
C GLU A 233 11.85 12.90 12.28
N THR A 234 12.07 14.15 11.89
CA THR A 234 10.98 15.13 11.73
C THR A 234 9.98 14.70 10.67
N ALA A 235 10.47 14.23 9.52
CA ALA A 235 9.62 13.81 8.40
C ALA A 235 8.78 12.58 8.76
N VAL A 236 9.35 11.57 9.43
CA VAL A 236 8.61 10.39 9.87
C VAL A 236 7.62 10.73 10.98
N ALA A 237 7.95 11.65 11.89
CA ALA A 237 7.01 12.11 12.90
C ALA A 237 5.82 12.89 12.31
N GLY A 238 6.06 13.66 11.23
CA GLY A 238 5.01 14.41 10.53
C GLY A 238 4.18 13.59 9.55
N TYR A 239 4.76 12.51 8.99
CA TYR A 239 4.14 11.67 7.97
C TYR A 239 4.39 10.16 8.23
N PRO A 240 3.94 9.64 9.39
CA PRO A 240 4.24 8.27 9.82
C PRO A 240 3.66 7.20 8.88
N GLU A 241 2.64 7.54 8.10
CA GLU A 241 2.00 6.64 7.15
C GLU A 241 2.89 6.31 5.93
N LEU A 242 3.84 7.20 5.59
CA LEU A 242 4.61 7.11 4.36
C LEU A 242 5.80 6.14 4.49
N ASN A 243 5.63 4.93 3.95
CA ASN A 243 6.63 3.86 3.98
C ASN A 243 7.99 4.27 3.38
N GLY A 244 8.01 5.08 2.32
CA GLY A 244 9.26 5.59 1.73
C GLY A 244 10.13 6.36 2.74
N LEU A 245 9.50 7.23 3.55
CA LEU A 245 10.19 7.97 4.61
C LEU A 245 10.62 7.06 5.76
N ARG A 246 9.77 6.15 6.20
CA ARG A 246 10.10 5.16 7.25
C ARG A 246 11.32 4.33 6.87
N ARG A 247 11.38 3.86 5.62
CA ARG A 247 12.53 3.10 5.08
C ARG A 247 13.80 3.95 5.02
N LEU A 248 13.69 5.21 4.59
CA LEU A 248 14.83 6.13 4.57
C LEU A 248 15.36 6.39 5.98
N TYR A 249 14.47 6.69 6.93
CA TYR A 249 14.86 6.87 8.34
C TYR A 249 15.51 5.62 8.92
N ALA A 250 14.92 4.44 8.70
CA ALA A 250 15.49 3.16 9.15
C ALA A 250 16.92 2.94 8.63
N SER A 251 17.15 3.28 7.36
CA SER A 251 18.47 3.22 6.73
C SER A 251 19.46 4.23 7.32
N VAL A 252 19.07 5.49 7.45
CA VAL A 252 19.93 6.56 7.98
C VAL A 252 20.25 6.35 9.47
N ALA A 253 19.28 5.89 10.26
CA ALA A 253 19.45 5.61 11.68
C ALA A 253 20.19 4.29 11.96
N ASN A 254 20.54 3.52 10.93
CA ASN A 254 21.09 2.16 11.05
C ASN A 254 20.23 1.24 11.95
N ARG A 255 18.92 1.32 11.78
CA ARG A 255 17.94 0.52 12.51
C ARG A 255 16.94 -0.06 11.51
N GLU A 256 17.35 -1.12 10.82
CA GLU A 256 16.55 -1.79 9.79
C GLU A 256 15.19 -2.30 10.31
N GLY A 257 15.05 -2.52 11.62
CA GLY A 257 13.79 -2.91 12.27
C GLY A 257 12.74 -1.81 12.49
N LEU A 258 13.02 -0.54 12.13
CA LEU A 258 12.12 0.60 12.39
C LEU A 258 10.95 0.75 11.41
N ILE A 259 10.90 -0.01 10.31
CA ILE A 259 9.96 0.21 9.20
C ILE A 259 8.48 0.11 9.66
N LEU A 260 8.22 -0.49 10.83
CA LEU A 260 6.89 -0.88 11.30
C LEU A 260 6.50 -0.19 12.63
N TRP A 261 6.92 1.05 12.85
CA TRP A 261 6.80 1.75 14.14
C TRP A 261 5.39 2.28 14.46
N SER A 262 4.41 1.37 14.62
CA SER A 262 3.30 1.69 15.53
C SER A 262 3.73 1.39 16.96
N PRO A 263 3.55 2.35 17.90
CA PRO A 263 3.90 2.14 19.31
C PRO A 263 3.04 1.06 19.99
N LEU A 264 2.01 0.55 19.30
CA LEU A 264 1.12 -0.50 19.77
C LEU A 264 1.61 -1.90 19.41
N LEU A 265 2.48 -2.06 18.40
CA LEU A 265 2.96 -3.39 18.02
C LEU A 265 3.67 -4.10 19.17
N GLY A 266 3.37 -5.38 19.36
CA GLY A 266 3.90 -6.21 20.43
C GLY A 266 3.30 -5.91 21.81
N LYS A 267 2.47 -4.86 21.94
CA LYS A 267 1.79 -4.49 23.19
C LYS A 267 0.36 -4.98 23.20
N ARG A 268 -0.22 -5.03 24.41
CA ARG A 268 -1.67 -5.25 24.56
C ARG A 268 -2.44 -4.11 23.92
N PHE A 269 -3.51 -4.46 23.23
CA PHE A 269 -4.44 -3.50 22.65
C PHE A 269 -4.98 -2.58 23.75
N PRO A 270 -4.85 -1.25 23.63
CA PRO A 270 -5.01 -0.33 24.76
C PRO A 270 -6.45 0.07 25.03
N PHE A 271 -7.42 -0.51 24.30
CA PHE A 271 -8.84 -0.21 24.41
C PHE A 271 -9.63 -1.47 24.73
N ASP A 272 -9.93 -1.66 26.02
CA ASP A 272 -10.78 -2.74 26.52
C ASP A 272 -12.25 -2.31 26.39
N TYR A 273 -12.91 -2.74 25.32
CA TYR A 273 -14.26 -2.29 24.97
C TYR A 273 -15.34 -3.32 25.26
N ARG A 274 -16.53 -2.79 25.54
CA ARG A 274 -17.81 -3.51 25.51
C ARG A 274 -18.85 -2.67 24.79
N LEU A 275 -19.07 -2.96 23.52
CA LEU A 275 -19.88 -2.13 22.62
C LEU A 275 -21.17 -2.86 22.18
N PRO A 276 -22.29 -2.15 22.00
CA PRO A 276 -23.49 -2.71 21.39
C PRO A 276 -23.19 -3.29 19.99
N GLN A 277 -23.71 -4.48 19.70
CA GLN A 277 -23.75 -5.00 18.33
C GLN A 277 -24.96 -4.42 17.62
N HIS A 278 -24.72 -3.50 16.70
CA HIS A 278 -25.74 -2.73 16.01
C HIS A 278 -25.29 -2.46 14.58
N ASP A 279 -26.13 -2.84 13.62
CA ASP A 279 -25.90 -2.60 12.20
C ASP A 279 -27.09 -1.82 11.63
N PRO A 280 -26.96 -0.51 11.39
CA PRO A 280 -28.07 0.30 10.88
C PRO A 280 -28.52 -0.09 9.46
N PHE A 281 -27.77 -0.97 8.77
CA PHE A 281 -28.08 -1.42 7.41
C PHE A 281 -28.93 -2.69 7.40
N ASP A 282 -29.10 -3.34 8.55
CA ASP A 282 -29.73 -4.66 8.74
C ASP A 282 -29.08 -5.79 7.92
N THR A 283 -27.82 -5.66 7.52
CA THR A 283 -27.08 -6.71 6.81
C THR A 283 -26.68 -7.82 7.78
N TRP A 284 -26.23 -7.43 8.97
CA TRP A 284 -25.82 -8.31 10.06
C TRP A 284 -26.84 -8.29 11.20
N PRO A 285 -27.14 -9.44 11.82
CA PRO A 285 -28.11 -9.49 12.91
C PRO A 285 -27.60 -8.69 14.12
N GLY A 286 -28.52 -8.01 14.81
CA GLY A 286 -28.24 -7.47 16.15
C GLY A 286 -27.95 -8.58 17.16
N GLY A 287 -27.33 -8.21 18.29
CA GLY A 287 -26.91 -9.17 19.31
C GLY A 287 -26.66 -8.52 20.68
N PRO A 288 -26.30 -9.33 21.69
CA PRO A 288 -25.81 -8.78 22.95
C PRO A 288 -24.55 -7.93 22.71
N PRO A 289 -24.22 -7.00 23.62
CA PRO A 289 -22.97 -6.25 23.53
C PRO A 289 -21.75 -7.18 23.42
N VAL A 290 -20.84 -6.84 22.53
CA VAL A 290 -19.60 -7.58 22.27
C VAL A 290 -18.48 -6.96 23.10
N SER A 291 -17.68 -7.82 23.71
CA SER A 291 -16.65 -7.48 24.68
C SER A 291 -15.31 -8.02 24.20
N LEU A 292 -14.27 -7.18 24.18
CA LEU A 292 -12.94 -7.62 23.77
C LEU A 292 -12.42 -8.78 24.65
N PRO A 293 -12.47 -8.71 26.00
CA PRO A 293 -12.03 -9.81 26.87
C PRO A 293 -12.75 -11.13 26.61
N ASP A 294 -14.06 -11.06 26.38
CA ASP A 294 -14.88 -12.25 26.14
C ASP A 294 -14.52 -12.88 24.79
N THR A 295 -14.36 -12.06 23.73
CA THR A 295 -13.89 -12.55 22.43
C THR A 295 -12.50 -13.16 22.55
N LEU A 296 -11.53 -12.46 23.14
CA LEU A 296 -10.16 -12.95 23.31
C LEU A 296 -10.10 -14.29 24.07
N ALA A 297 -10.96 -14.49 25.07
CA ALA A 297 -11.05 -15.75 25.80
C ALA A 297 -11.50 -16.95 24.94
N THR A 298 -12.19 -16.70 23.81
CA THR A 298 -12.64 -17.73 22.87
C THR A 298 -11.63 -18.06 21.76
N LEU A 299 -10.65 -17.18 21.52
CA LEU A 299 -9.61 -17.41 20.51
C LEU A 299 -8.74 -18.61 20.90
N GLN A 300 -8.46 -19.45 19.91
CA GLN A 300 -7.45 -20.50 20.01
C GLN A 300 -6.07 -19.96 19.64
N ASP A 301 -5.04 -20.71 20.03
CA ASP A 301 -3.66 -20.35 19.70
C ASP A 301 -3.48 -20.33 18.18
N GLY A 302 -2.89 -19.25 17.66
CA GLY A 302 -2.71 -19.06 16.23
C GLY A 302 -3.92 -18.50 15.48
N GLN A 303 -5.04 -18.21 16.16
CA GLN A 303 -6.17 -17.47 15.61
C GLN A 303 -6.03 -15.96 15.85
N PHE A 304 -6.69 -15.20 14.99
CA PHE A 304 -6.67 -13.75 15.01
C PHE A 304 -8.06 -13.15 15.18
N LEU A 305 -8.11 -12.05 15.93
CA LEU A 305 -9.21 -11.10 15.95
C LEU A 305 -8.79 -9.88 15.12
N LEU A 306 -9.61 -9.50 14.15
CA LEU A 306 -9.42 -8.26 13.39
C LEU A 306 -10.34 -7.19 14.00
N VAL A 307 -9.77 -6.04 14.37
CA VAL A 307 -10.51 -4.88 14.88
C VAL A 307 -10.31 -3.73 13.91
N TYR A 308 -11.37 -3.35 13.22
CA TYR A 308 -11.42 -2.15 12.39
C TYR A 308 -12.02 -0.99 13.17
N CYS A 309 -11.40 0.18 13.08
CA CYS A 309 -11.96 1.44 13.53
C CYS A 309 -12.28 2.31 12.31
N LEU A 310 -13.54 2.74 12.19
CA LEU A 310 -14.03 3.55 11.09
C LEU A 310 -14.48 4.96 11.51
N GLY A 311 -14.55 5.25 12.81
CA GLY A 311 -15.09 6.53 13.31
C GLY A 311 -16.50 6.76 12.78
N GLU A 312 -16.75 7.95 12.23
CA GLU A 312 -18.05 8.32 11.65
C GLU A 312 -18.38 7.58 10.33
N TYR A 313 -17.47 6.78 9.77
CA TYR A 313 -17.74 6.02 8.55
C TYR A 313 -18.41 4.68 8.84
N ARG A 314 -19.39 4.31 8.00
CA ARG A 314 -19.90 2.93 7.92
C ARG A 314 -19.15 2.09 6.87
N THR A 315 -18.71 2.74 5.81
CA THR A 315 -17.98 2.16 4.68
C THR A 315 -17.26 3.27 3.92
N ASN A 316 -16.20 2.93 3.18
CA ASN A 316 -15.55 3.80 2.21
C ASN A 316 -14.77 2.95 1.19
N GLY A 317 -14.24 3.58 0.13
CA GLY A 317 -13.47 2.89 -0.91
C GLY A 317 -12.29 2.05 -0.36
N PRO A 318 -11.43 2.61 0.51
CA PRO A 318 -10.34 1.84 1.15
C PRO A 318 -10.83 0.64 1.96
N PHE A 319 -11.89 0.79 2.76
CA PHE A 319 -12.45 -0.30 3.55
C PHE A 319 -13.05 -1.40 2.68
N GLN A 320 -13.68 -1.05 1.56
CA GLN A 320 -14.15 -2.05 0.60
C GLN A 320 -13.00 -2.94 0.10
N GLN A 321 -11.83 -2.36 -0.20
CA GLN A 321 -10.65 -3.11 -0.64
C GLN A 321 -10.11 -4.06 0.45
N GLU A 322 -10.14 -3.61 1.72
CA GLU A 322 -9.81 -4.46 2.87
C GLU A 322 -10.73 -5.70 2.93
N LEU A 323 -12.04 -5.49 2.78
CA LEU A 323 -13.04 -6.55 2.86
C LEU A 323 -12.97 -7.54 1.67
N GLU A 324 -12.64 -7.06 0.47
CA GLU A 324 -12.46 -7.93 -0.71
C GLU A 324 -11.35 -8.96 -0.49
N ASN A 325 -10.22 -8.55 0.11
CA ASN A 325 -9.14 -9.47 0.44
C ASN A 325 -9.42 -10.30 1.69
N LEU A 326 -10.16 -9.77 2.67
CA LEU A 326 -10.61 -10.54 3.82
C LEU A 326 -11.36 -11.81 3.41
N ILE A 327 -12.25 -11.73 2.41
CA ILE A 327 -12.95 -12.90 1.87
C ILE A 327 -11.96 -13.95 1.38
N ALA A 328 -11.00 -13.53 0.55
CA ALA A 328 -10.04 -14.45 -0.06
C ALA A 328 -9.11 -15.09 0.98
N LEU A 329 -8.63 -14.30 1.96
CA LEU A 329 -7.79 -14.78 3.06
C LEU A 329 -8.55 -15.74 4.00
N HIS A 330 -9.82 -15.44 4.31
CA HIS A 330 -10.66 -16.35 5.09
C HIS A 330 -10.91 -17.66 4.35
N GLN A 331 -11.19 -17.63 3.05
CA GLN A 331 -11.35 -18.87 2.26
C GLN A 331 -10.05 -19.70 2.19
N LEU A 332 -8.88 -19.06 2.20
CA LEU A 332 -7.59 -19.72 2.23
C LEU A 332 -7.36 -20.47 3.56
N ALA A 333 -7.73 -19.86 4.69
CA ALA A 333 -7.57 -20.45 6.02
C ALA A 333 -8.75 -20.04 6.95
N PRO A 334 -9.90 -20.73 6.85
CA PRO A 334 -11.14 -20.33 7.54
C PRO A 334 -10.99 -20.22 9.06
N ASP A 335 -10.20 -21.11 9.64
CA ASP A 335 -10.01 -21.17 11.09
C ASP A 335 -9.01 -20.12 11.60
N ARG A 336 -8.32 -19.38 10.72
CA ARG A 336 -7.27 -18.42 11.15
C ARG A 336 -7.87 -17.10 11.64
N ILE A 337 -8.88 -16.58 10.95
CA ILE A 337 -9.57 -15.35 11.34
C ILE A 337 -10.82 -15.77 12.11
N ALA A 338 -10.73 -15.72 13.44
CA ALA A 338 -11.80 -16.21 14.31
C ALA A 338 -12.97 -15.23 14.38
N GLU A 339 -12.69 -13.92 14.37
CA GLU A 339 -13.72 -12.89 14.46
C GLU A 339 -13.22 -11.56 13.87
N VAL A 340 -14.15 -10.76 13.36
CA VAL A 340 -13.91 -9.45 12.76
C VAL A 340 -14.87 -8.45 13.41
N HIS A 341 -14.32 -7.48 14.12
CA HIS A 341 -15.06 -6.40 14.76
C HIS A 341 -14.88 -5.11 13.96
N VAL A 342 -15.98 -4.46 13.60
CA VAL A 342 -15.99 -3.15 12.95
C VAL A 342 -16.61 -2.14 13.89
N ILE A 343 -15.79 -1.26 14.43
CA ILE A 343 -16.20 -0.22 15.37
C ILE A 343 -16.47 1.07 14.60
N THR A 344 -17.69 1.58 14.73
CA THR A 344 -18.18 2.78 14.04
C THR A 344 -19.13 3.58 14.92
N ALA A 345 -19.10 4.91 14.79
CA ALA A 345 -20.07 5.83 15.37
C ALA A 345 -21.25 6.12 14.42
N TYR A 346 -21.30 5.47 13.24
CA TYR A 346 -22.38 5.66 12.28
C TYR A 346 -23.64 4.90 12.71
N ASP A 347 -24.75 5.63 12.89
CA ASP A 347 -26.06 5.11 13.35
C ASP A 347 -27.23 5.55 12.47
N GLN A 348 -26.95 6.10 11.29
CA GLN A 348 -28.02 6.58 10.41
C GLN A 348 -28.55 5.42 9.57
N ASP A 349 -29.87 5.38 9.34
CA ASP A 349 -30.47 4.54 8.29
C ASP A 349 -29.82 4.94 6.95
N PRO A 350 -29.52 4.03 5.99
CA PRO A 350 -28.99 4.45 4.71
C PRO A 350 -30.07 5.25 3.98
N ASP A 351 -29.97 6.58 4.09
CA ASP A 351 -30.97 7.53 3.58
C ASP A 351 -31.18 7.43 2.06
N ASP A 352 -30.28 6.75 1.33
CA ASP A 352 -30.40 6.52 -0.10
C ASP A 352 -29.83 5.18 -0.60
N SER A 353 -30.13 4.89 -1.88
CA SER A 353 -29.64 3.70 -2.56
C SER A 353 -28.12 3.66 -2.68
N PHE A 354 -27.42 4.79 -2.66
CA PHE A 354 -25.97 4.83 -2.91
C PHE A 354 -25.23 4.07 -1.81
N TRP A 355 -25.54 4.34 -0.55
CA TRP A 355 -24.93 3.64 0.59
C TRP A 355 -25.19 2.14 0.58
N ARG A 356 -26.41 1.72 0.20
CA ARG A 356 -26.73 0.29 0.05
C ARG A 356 -25.94 -0.36 -1.09
N HIS A 357 -25.71 0.34 -2.20
CA HIS A 357 -24.87 -0.18 -3.29
C HIS A 357 -23.40 -0.26 -2.88
N SER A 358 -22.90 0.70 -2.10
CA SER A 358 -21.53 0.70 -1.59
C SER A 358 -21.24 -0.42 -0.57
N ASN A 359 -22.27 -1.01 0.04
CA ASN A 359 -22.14 -2.10 1.02
C ASN A 359 -22.41 -3.50 0.50
N GLN A 360 -22.49 -3.69 -0.83
CA GLN A 360 -22.70 -5.01 -1.45
C GLN A 360 -21.59 -6.04 -1.15
N ILE A 361 -20.41 -5.59 -0.70
CA ILE A 361 -19.32 -6.50 -0.31
C ILE A 361 -19.66 -7.29 0.97
N GLU A 362 -20.51 -6.76 1.85
CA GLU A 362 -20.89 -7.43 3.10
C GLU A 362 -21.83 -8.62 2.89
N ASP A 363 -22.70 -8.56 1.87
CA ASP A 363 -23.47 -9.72 1.46
C ASP A 363 -22.56 -10.87 0.99
N GLN A 364 -21.41 -10.53 0.40
CA GLN A 364 -20.41 -11.51 -0.03
C GLN A 364 -19.64 -12.06 1.17
N LEU A 365 -19.27 -11.23 2.15
CA LEU A 365 -18.69 -11.67 3.42
C LEU A 365 -19.61 -12.67 4.13
N LYS A 366 -20.91 -12.34 4.21
CA LYS A 366 -21.94 -13.20 4.80
C LYS A 366 -22.07 -14.53 4.04
N SER A 367 -22.07 -14.48 2.71
CA SER A 367 -22.08 -15.68 1.86
C SER A 367 -20.82 -16.53 2.02
N ALA A 368 -19.67 -15.89 2.27
CA ALA A 368 -18.40 -16.55 2.57
C ALA A 368 -18.27 -17.00 4.04
N SER A 369 -19.30 -16.81 4.85
CA SER A 369 -19.33 -17.15 6.28
C SER A 369 -18.24 -16.47 7.12
N VAL A 370 -17.81 -15.27 6.72
CA VAL A 370 -16.85 -14.50 7.51
C VAL A 370 -17.49 -14.08 8.84
N PRO A 371 -16.82 -14.31 10.00
CA PRO A 371 -17.38 -14.01 11.32
C PRO A 371 -17.31 -12.51 11.64
N PHE A 372 -18.22 -11.74 11.05
CA PHE A 372 -18.20 -10.28 11.04
C PHE A 372 -19.25 -9.67 11.99
N ARG A 373 -18.86 -8.62 12.72
CA ARG A 373 -19.74 -7.87 13.62
C ARG A 373 -19.55 -6.37 13.48
N VAL A 374 -20.67 -5.65 13.42
CA VAL A 374 -20.71 -4.19 13.50
C VAL A 374 -20.99 -3.76 14.93
N LEU A 375 -20.09 -2.96 15.49
CA LEU A 375 -20.09 -2.50 16.87
C LEU A 375 -20.27 -0.98 16.90
N PHE A 376 -21.25 -0.51 17.65
CA PHE A 376 -21.60 0.91 17.70
C PHE A 376 -20.88 1.63 18.85
N ASP A 377 -20.08 2.64 18.51
CA ASP A 377 -19.38 3.51 19.46
C ASP A 377 -19.93 4.94 19.36
N ALA A 378 -21.04 5.18 20.06
CA ALA A 378 -21.76 6.46 20.03
C ALA A 378 -20.92 7.69 20.44
N THR A 379 -19.77 7.48 21.08
CA THR A 379 -18.93 8.54 21.66
C THR A 379 -17.60 8.73 20.95
N ASP A 380 -17.33 7.94 19.90
CA ASP A 380 -15.99 7.85 19.28
C ASP A 380 -14.87 7.59 20.31
N ALA A 381 -15.17 6.82 21.36
CA ALA A 381 -14.21 6.50 22.41
C ALA A 381 -13.02 5.71 21.85
N ALA A 382 -13.27 4.80 20.91
CA ALA A 382 -12.25 4.03 20.21
C ALA A 382 -11.30 4.96 19.45
N VAL A 383 -11.83 5.90 18.67
CA VAL A 383 -11.04 6.87 17.89
C VAL A 383 -10.16 7.70 18.82
N ALA A 384 -10.74 8.22 19.91
CA ALA A 384 -10.01 9.04 20.87
C ALA A 384 -8.92 8.25 21.61
N GLN A 385 -9.20 7.03 22.07
CA GLN A 385 -8.28 6.23 22.87
C GLN A 385 -7.15 5.62 22.04
N LEU A 386 -7.45 5.18 20.82
CA LEU A 386 -6.47 4.65 19.88
C LEU A 386 -5.73 5.74 19.11
N LYS A 387 -6.19 7.00 19.22
CA LYS A 387 -5.68 8.16 18.46
C LYS A 387 -5.70 7.90 16.96
N VAL A 388 -6.80 7.34 16.48
CA VAL A 388 -6.98 7.02 15.05
C VAL A 388 -7.12 8.33 14.27
N ASP A 389 -6.26 8.51 13.28
CA ASP A 389 -6.21 9.68 12.40
C ASP A 389 -6.57 9.34 10.94
N ALA A 390 -6.69 8.05 10.61
CA ALA A 390 -7.07 7.55 9.28
C ALA A 390 -8.09 6.40 9.35
N PHE A 391 -8.98 6.35 8.36
CA PHE A 391 -10.05 5.36 8.28
C PHE A 391 -10.05 4.63 6.92
N PRO A 392 -10.09 3.29 6.88
CA PRO A 392 -10.11 2.37 8.02
C PRO A 392 -8.74 2.28 8.72
N SER A 393 -8.75 2.12 10.04
CA SER A 393 -7.58 1.65 10.79
C SER A 393 -7.82 0.20 11.23
N LEU A 394 -6.90 -0.70 10.89
CA LEU A 394 -6.97 -2.12 11.24
C LEU A 394 -5.98 -2.46 12.35
N TYR A 395 -6.41 -3.28 13.30
CA TYR A 395 -5.57 -3.93 14.29
C TYR A 395 -5.80 -5.45 14.22
N ILE A 396 -4.73 -6.22 14.08
CA ILE A 396 -4.78 -7.69 14.13
C ILE A 396 -4.23 -8.15 15.46
N LEU A 397 -5.07 -8.81 16.26
CA LEU A 397 -4.78 -9.24 17.62
C LEU A 397 -4.65 -10.75 17.71
N ASN A 398 -3.78 -11.23 18.59
CA ASN A 398 -3.77 -12.64 19.02
C ASN A 398 -4.67 -12.86 20.24
N ARG A 399 -4.73 -14.12 20.71
CA ARG A 399 -5.48 -14.54 21.91
C ARG A 399 -5.15 -13.74 23.18
N ASP A 400 -3.90 -13.33 23.35
CA ASP A 400 -3.46 -12.56 24.53
C ASP A 400 -3.78 -11.06 24.41
N GLY A 401 -4.46 -10.65 23.33
CA GLY A 401 -4.77 -9.26 23.02
C GLY A 401 -3.56 -8.46 22.55
N ILE A 402 -2.47 -9.12 22.16
CA ILE A 402 -1.26 -8.46 21.64
C ILE A 402 -1.50 -8.01 20.19
N VAL A 403 -1.15 -6.76 19.89
CA VAL A 403 -1.23 -6.21 18.53
C VAL A 403 -0.10 -6.79 17.68
N LEU A 404 -0.47 -7.68 16.77
CA LEU A 404 0.45 -8.31 15.83
C LEU A 404 0.65 -7.49 14.57
N SER A 405 -0.35 -6.71 14.14
CA SER A 405 -0.22 -5.83 12.98
C SER A 405 -1.17 -4.64 13.08
N VAL A 406 -0.76 -3.54 12.46
CA VAL A 406 -1.58 -2.35 12.19
C VAL A 406 -1.70 -2.03 10.70
N GLU A 407 -1.06 -2.84 9.86
CA GLU A 407 -1.12 -2.69 8.40
C GLU A 407 -2.39 -3.37 7.87
N GLY A 408 -2.93 -2.83 6.77
CA GLY A 408 -4.16 -3.31 6.13
C GLY A 408 -4.04 -4.67 5.43
N LEU A 409 -5.18 -5.17 4.98
CA LEU A 409 -5.35 -6.39 4.18
C LEU A 409 -5.37 -6.13 2.68
N ALA A 410 -5.52 -4.88 2.20
CA ALA A 410 -5.59 -4.55 0.77
C ALA A 410 -4.39 -5.07 -0.05
N GLU A 411 -3.21 -5.15 0.58
CA GLU A 411 -2.00 -5.75 0.00
C GLU A 411 -1.53 -7.01 0.77
N GLU A 412 -2.39 -7.55 1.63
CA GLU A 412 -2.16 -8.70 2.51
C GLU A 412 -1.05 -8.52 3.56
N ASP A 413 -0.32 -7.39 3.56
CA ASP A 413 0.79 -7.09 4.48
C ASP A 413 0.40 -7.38 5.93
N GLY A 414 -0.76 -6.89 6.38
CA GLY A 414 -1.20 -7.06 7.76
C GLY A 414 -1.35 -8.51 8.17
N TYR A 415 -1.98 -9.32 7.33
CA TYR A 415 -2.26 -10.72 7.62
C TYR A 415 -0.97 -11.54 7.71
N TRP A 416 -0.06 -11.37 6.75
CA TRP A 416 1.19 -12.14 6.74
C TRP A 416 2.17 -11.69 7.83
N GLN A 417 2.23 -10.38 8.11
CA GLN A 417 2.98 -9.88 9.27
C GLN A 417 2.45 -10.48 10.58
N ALA A 418 1.12 -10.56 10.73
CA ALA A 418 0.53 -11.14 11.92
C ALA A 418 0.89 -12.63 12.09
N ILE A 419 0.89 -13.41 11.00
CA ILE A 419 1.34 -14.81 11.04
C ILE A 419 2.79 -14.91 11.50
N GLY A 420 3.71 -14.16 10.87
CA GLY A 420 5.13 -14.22 11.21
C GLY A 420 5.40 -13.82 12.65
N ARG A 421 4.82 -12.69 13.09
CA ARG A 421 5.01 -12.15 14.45
C ARG A 421 4.40 -13.03 15.54
N ASN A 422 3.27 -13.68 15.27
CA ASN A 422 2.66 -14.59 16.23
C ASN A 422 3.48 -15.89 16.43
N GLN A 423 4.43 -16.16 15.55
CA GLN A 423 5.36 -17.28 15.64
C GLN A 423 6.75 -16.86 16.18
N ASP A 424 6.99 -15.55 16.35
CA ASP A 424 8.26 -15.01 16.81
C ASP A 424 8.21 -14.75 18.34
N PRO A 425 8.89 -15.58 19.16
CA PRO A 425 8.92 -15.38 20.60
C PRO A 425 9.57 -14.06 21.00
N ALA A 426 10.52 -13.53 20.21
CA ALA A 426 11.18 -12.26 20.52
C ALA A 426 10.19 -11.09 20.41
N PHE A 427 9.30 -11.14 19.41
CA PHE A 427 8.24 -10.15 19.24
C PHE A 427 7.20 -10.21 20.36
N LEU A 428 6.84 -11.41 20.82
CA LEU A 428 5.85 -11.58 21.89
C LEU A 428 6.40 -11.29 23.30
N GLN A 429 7.74 -11.20 23.45
CA GLN A 429 8.42 -10.94 24.73
C GLN A 429 8.79 -9.47 24.96
N SER A 430 8.63 -8.59 23.98
CA SER A 430 8.69 -7.14 24.19
C SER A 430 7.35 -6.67 24.80
N ASP A 431 7.11 -6.57 26.10
CA ASP A 431 7.97 -6.09 27.19
C ASP A 431 7.26 -6.32 28.56
N PRO A 432 7.91 -6.77 29.65
CA PRO A 432 7.34 -6.71 31.01
C PRO A 432 7.47 -5.33 31.68
N ALA A 433 8.28 -4.38 31.17
CA ALA A 433 8.45 -3.07 31.80
C ALA A 433 9.09 -2.01 30.88
N SER A 434 8.28 -1.12 30.30
CA SER A 434 8.70 0.26 29.97
C SER A 434 7.56 1.26 30.13
#